data_AF-A0A936SF31-F1
#
_entry.id   AF-A0A936SF31-F1
#
_cell.length_a   1.000
_cell.length_b   1.000
_cell.length_c   1.000
_cell.angle_alpha   90.00
_cell.angle_beta   90.00
_cell.angle_gamma   90.00
#
_symmetry.space_group_name_H-M   'P 1'
#
loop_
_entity.id
_entity.type
_entity.pdbx_description
1 polymer ?
#
loop_
_entity_poly.entity_id
_entity_poly.type
_entity_poly.pdbx_seq_one_letter_code
_entity_poly.pdbx_strand_id
1 'polypeptide(L)'
;MKMTAMIAVTILVFAASISAQKRFDGYNVIVDAARTHTKATCAVRYVPPATTITITDLNPSTAMKVSSCGGSGASLIQKTSTTAQVRAADTDYKWCFQGEDKAYRISFQGDQYSGPITYIVAAKSDERSRGFYNIRDFGAVGDGQTDDTIAFKSAMAALATDNGGTLTIPDGDYVITSPVTVPSGVIIQGTNGLHSMASTSDLTRKNPARITLRGAKTSLFRIGECTENVSFRDIELFSQSNDDTNGFEAYGAFISSQGFNFDRVTFQNFNRGINAYGLPQTNLAWQFDYVKINACRFIFNRDTGLFVNSRNTDWKITGSLFVNPRKQNGQNANSMHFERVGMVLIEDTFSGGFSNALGGTFINILDSGTTTIIGSQAEAMTASIVYNAVENPNAGDYSYPITIVNSIFEDPIIFKARRTLVSTGSLYGAKTWSADNRVRVYSTGDRFCYDGYILGCRGLGKSNFDRATVVFMTGQPSEGQVQGHPTFFGTDVQFGSGVQFPAMPVNTLPAGKPNGTMVYCSDCRRSTTPCQGNGNGAPAMMAGNQWSCL
;
A
#
# COMPACT_ATOMS: atom_id res chain seq x y z
N MET A 1 -59.26 -55.75 60.13
CA MET A 1 -58.28 -54.69 59.80
C MET A 1 -57.63 -55.09 58.47
N LYS A 2 -57.97 -54.41 57.37
CA LYS A 2 -57.48 -54.71 56.02
C LYS A 2 -56.07 -54.13 55.86
N MET A 3 -55.11 -54.92 55.38
CA MET A 3 -53.77 -54.45 55.04
C MET A 3 -53.59 -54.62 53.53
N THR A 4 -53.55 -53.50 52.83
CA THR A 4 -53.48 -53.38 51.37
C THR A 4 -52.02 -53.42 50.94
N ALA A 5 -51.65 -54.33 50.05
CA ALA A 5 -50.33 -54.38 49.43
C ALA A 5 -50.20 -53.30 48.36
N MET A 6 -49.18 -52.45 48.46
CA MET A 6 -48.80 -51.45 47.45
C MET A 6 -47.69 -52.04 46.57
N ILE A 7 -47.99 -52.23 45.28
CA ILE A 7 -47.03 -52.61 44.25
C ILE A 7 -46.32 -51.34 43.78
N ALA A 8 -45.01 -51.25 43.99
CA ALA A 8 -44.18 -50.18 43.45
C ALA A 8 -43.84 -50.49 41.99
N VAL A 9 -44.37 -49.70 41.07
CA VAL A 9 -43.98 -49.71 39.64
C VAL A 9 -42.82 -48.73 39.46
N THR A 10 -41.62 -49.26 39.22
CA THR A 10 -40.44 -48.47 38.91
C THR A 10 -40.51 -48.03 37.45
N ILE A 11 -40.88 -46.76 37.22
CA ILE A 11 -40.82 -46.14 35.89
C ILE A 11 -39.35 -45.77 35.61
N LEU A 12 -38.69 -46.52 34.73
CA LEU A 12 -37.42 -46.11 34.13
C LEU A 12 -37.68 -44.92 33.18
N VAL A 13 -37.34 -43.72 33.63
CA VAL A 13 -37.27 -42.55 32.74
C VAL A 13 -35.93 -42.61 32.01
N PHE A 14 -35.95 -43.03 30.74
CA PHE A 14 -34.85 -42.78 29.82
C PHE A 14 -34.78 -41.28 29.56
N ALA A 15 -33.84 -40.59 30.21
CA ALA A 15 -33.48 -39.22 29.86
C ALA A 15 -32.73 -39.25 28.51
N ALA A 16 -33.48 -39.21 27.41
CA ALA A 16 -32.90 -38.87 26.12
C ALA A 16 -32.51 -37.38 26.17
N SER A 17 -31.20 -37.11 26.21
CA SER A 17 -30.65 -35.77 26.01
C SER A 17 -31.02 -35.30 24.61
N ILE A 18 -32.09 -34.50 24.50
CA ILE A 18 -32.46 -33.81 23.27
C ILE A 18 -31.50 -32.62 23.13
N SER A 19 -30.39 -32.82 22.41
CA SER A 19 -29.54 -31.71 21.99
C SER A 19 -30.36 -30.75 21.13
N ALA A 20 -30.32 -29.45 21.44
CA ALA A 20 -30.99 -28.44 20.62
C ALA A 20 -30.38 -28.42 19.21
N GLN A 21 -31.19 -28.55 18.17
CA GLN A 21 -30.73 -28.42 16.79
C GLN A 21 -30.68 -26.95 16.38
N LYS A 22 -29.51 -26.50 15.90
CA LYS A 22 -29.25 -25.18 15.36
C LYS A 22 -29.43 -25.17 13.84
N ARG A 23 -29.81 -24.02 13.30
CA ARG A 23 -29.93 -23.79 11.85
C ARG A 23 -28.57 -23.37 11.28
N PHE A 24 -28.17 -24.03 10.20
CA PHE A 24 -26.99 -23.71 9.40
C PHE A 24 -27.47 -23.42 7.98
N ASP A 25 -27.36 -22.18 7.54
CA ASP A 25 -27.75 -21.76 6.21
C ASP A 25 -26.66 -20.90 5.57
N GLY A 26 -26.46 -21.11 4.28
CA GLY A 26 -25.44 -20.40 3.51
C GLY A 26 -25.68 -20.56 2.01
N TYR A 27 -24.73 -20.02 1.25
CA TYR A 27 -24.74 -20.10 -0.20
C TYR A 27 -23.61 -21.01 -0.69
N ASN A 28 -23.76 -21.53 -1.90
CA ASN A 28 -22.64 -22.13 -2.62
C ASN A 28 -21.69 -21.03 -3.15
N VAL A 29 -21.01 -20.34 -2.24
CA VAL A 29 -20.12 -19.21 -2.56
C VAL A 29 -18.68 -19.69 -2.78
N ILE A 30 -18.03 -19.21 -3.82
CA ILE A 30 -16.58 -19.29 -3.98
C ILE A 30 -16.00 -17.93 -3.62
N VAL A 31 -15.01 -17.93 -2.74
CA VAL A 31 -14.16 -16.76 -2.43
C VAL A 31 -12.74 -17.06 -2.88
N ASP A 32 -12.42 -16.67 -4.11
CA ASP A 32 -11.13 -16.93 -4.77
C ASP A 32 -10.86 -15.95 -5.91
N ALA A 33 -9.66 -15.38 -5.97
CA ALA A 33 -9.24 -14.45 -7.02
C ALA A 33 -8.53 -15.18 -8.18
N ALA A 34 -9.17 -15.24 -9.35
CA ALA A 34 -8.60 -15.88 -10.53
C ALA A 34 -7.51 -15.03 -11.20
N ARG A 35 -6.38 -15.65 -11.57
CA ARG A 35 -5.29 -15.00 -12.33
C ARG A 35 -5.39 -15.19 -13.83
N THR A 36 -6.00 -16.30 -14.23
CA THR A 36 -6.05 -16.76 -15.61
C THR A 36 -7.49 -16.79 -16.06
N HIS A 37 -7.97 -15.66 -16.58
CA HIS A 37 -9.33 -15.50 -17.09
C HIS A 37 -9.34 -14.59 -18.32
N THR A 38 -10.24 -14.87 -19.25
CA THR A 38 -10.41 -14.11 -20.50
C THR A 38 -11.63 -13.20 -20.50
N LYS A 39 -12.41 -13.21 -19.41
CA LYS A 39 -13.60 -12.39 -19.18
C LYS A 39 -13.72 -12.05 -17.71
N ALA A 40 -14.43 -10.98 -17.38
CA ALA A 40 -14.66 -10.52 -16.01
C ALA A 40 -15.00 -11.68 -15.06
N THR A 41 -14.22 -11.81 -13.99
CA THR A 41 -14.33 -12.91 -13.01
C THR A 41 -14.09 -12.36 -11.61
N CYS A 42 -15.19 -12.04 -10.91
CA CYS A 42 -15.14 -11.48 -9.56
C CYS A 42 -14.53 -12.47 -8.55
N ALA A 43 -13.89 -11.91 -7.51
CA ALA A 43 -13.33 -12.68 -6.40
C ALA A 43 -14.40 -13.48 -5.62
N VAL A 44 -15.65 -13.04 -5.67
CA VAL A 44 -16.82 -13.72 -5.09
C VAL A 44 -17.79 -14.12 -6.20
N ARG A 45 -18.24 -15.38 -6.19
CA ARG A 45 -19.18 -15.93 -7.17
C ARG A 45 -20.00 -17.08 -6.61
N TYR A 46 -21.20 -17.30 -7.16
CA TYR A 46 -22.06 -18.43 -6.80
C TYR A 46 -21.91 -19.57 -7.81
N VAL A 47 -21.83 -20.82 -7.33
CA VAL A 47 -21.89 -22.00 -8.22
C VAL A 47 -23.32 -22.53 -8.36
N PRO A 48 -23.65 -23.20 -9.49
CA PRO A 48 -25.02 -23.58 -9.83
C PRO A 48 -25.71 -24.46 -8.76
N PRO A 49 -27.04 -24.55 -8.77
CA PRO A 49 -27.79 -25.29 -7.76
C PRO A 49 -27.63 -26.81 -7.80
N ALA A 50 -27.17 -27.34 -8.95
CA ALA A 50 -26.81 -28.75 -9.07
C ALA A 50 -25.61 -29.13 -8.16
N THR A 51 -24.88 -28.15 -7.63
CA THR A 51 -23.79 -28.38 -6.68
C THR A 51 -24.32 -29.05 -5.42
N THR A 52 -23.84 -30.27 -5.21
CA THR A 52 -24.05 -31.02 -3.97
C THR A 52 -22.91 -30.72 -3.01
N ILE A 53 -23.24 -30.20 -1.83
CA ILE A 53 -22.29 -30.03 -0.76
C ILE A 53 -22.21 -31.31 0.08
N THR A 54 -21.01 -31.62 0.59
CA THR A 54 -20.79 -32.68 1.57
C THR A 54 -20.58 -32.05 2.93
N ILE A 55 -21.40 -32.45 3.90
CA ILE A 55 -21.31 -32.07 5.31
C ILE A 55 -20.56 -33.18 6.04
N THR A 56 -19.55 -32.83 6.82
CA THR A 56 -18.79 -33.75 7.68
C THR A 56 -18.78 -33.22 9.11
N ASP A 57 -19.18 -34.04 10.08
CA ASP A 57 -19.05 -33.74 11.52
C ASP A 57 -17.56 -33.72 11.92
N LEU A 58 -17.09 -32.61 12.49
CA LEU A 58 -15.71 -32.46 12.97
C LEU A 58 -15.52 -32.97 14.41
N ASN A 59 -16.61 -33.23 15.14
CA ASN A 59 -16.60 -33.77 16.50
C ASN A 59 -17.52 -35.00 16.61
N PRO A 60 -17.10 -36.16 16.07
CA PRO A 60 -17.94 -37.35 15.93
C PRO A 60 -18.06 -38.17 17.22
N SER A 61 -18.11 -37.53 18.40
CA SER A 61 -18.31 -38.23 19.68
C SER A 61 -19.67 -38.92 19.78
N THR A 62 -20.65 -38.44 19.00
CA THR A 62 -21.99 -39.00 18.81
C THR A 62 -22.31 -39.07 17.33
N ALA A 63 -23.20 -39.99 16.93
CA ALA A 63 -23.68 -40.06 15.56
C ALA A 63 -24.32 -38.74 15.13
N MET A 64 -23.90 -38.22 13.98
CA MET A 64 -24.37 -36.94 13.43
C MET A 64 -25.86 -36.99 13.15
N LYS A 65 -26.59 -35.99 13.66
CA LYS A 65 -28.03 -35.81 13.44
C LYS A 65 -28.27 -34.51 12.68
N VAL A 66 -28.49 -34.62 11.37
CA VAL A 66 -28.83 -33.47 10.51
C VAL A 66 -30.12 -33.70 9.72
N SER A 67 -30.86 -32.63 9.46
CA SER A 67 -32.08 -32.62 8.63
C SER A 67 -32.11 -31.37 7.75
N SER A 68 -32.89 -31.36 6.67
CA SER A 68 -33.10 -30.14 5.89
C SER A 68 -33.88 -29.10 6.70
N CYS A 69 -33.61 -27.81 6.49
CA CYS A 69 -34.39 -26.76 7.14
C CYS A 69 -35.83 -26.73 6.62
N GLY A 70 -36.80 -26.52 7.52
CA GLY A 70 -38.19 -26.27 7.15
C GLY A 70 -38.33 -25.08 6.19
N GLY A 71 -39.09 -25.27 5.11
CA GLY A 71 -39.31 -24.25 4.06
C GLY A 71 -38.12 -24.01 3.13
N SER A 72 -36.99 -24.72 3.29
CA SER A 72 -35.90 -24.68 2.32
C SER A 72 -36.18 -25.62 1.15
N GLY A 73 -35.79 -25.23 -0.07
CA GLY A 73 -35.77 -26.12 -1.24
C GLY A 73 -34.59 -27.10 -1.24
N ALA A 74 -33.80 -27.17 -0.17
CA ALA A 74 -32.63 -28.01 -0.07
C ALA A 74 -33.03 -29.47 0.24
N SER A 75 -32.40 -30.42 -0.45
CA SER A 75 -32.59 -31.86 -0.17
C SER A 75 -31.36 -32.44 0.53
N LEU A 76 -31.57 -33.22 1.58
CA LEU A 76 -30.51 -33.80 2.41
C LEU A 76 -30.55 -35.33 2.34
N ILE A 77 -29.38 -35.95 2.17
CA ILE A 77 -29.18 -37.40 2.21
C ILE A 77 -28.07 -37.72 3.22
N GLN A 78 -28.43 -38.32 4.36
CA GLN A 78 -27.44 -38.86 5.30
C GLN A 78 -26.71 -40.03 4.64
N LYS A 79 -25.37 -40.02 4.64
CA LYS A 79 -24.55 -41.06 4.00
C LYS A 79 -23.94 -42.02 5.03
N THR A 80 -23.38 -41.50 6.11
CA THR A 80 -22.78 -42.28 7.20
C THR A 80 -23.17 -41.69 8.56
N SER A 81 -22.61 -42.22 9.65
CA SER A 81 -22.75 -41.62 10.99
C SER A 81 -22.04 -40.26 11.14
N THR A 82 -21.21 -39.86 10.17
CA THR A 82 -20.41 -38.62 10.24
C THR A 82 -20.53 -37.74 8.99
N THR A 83 -21.19 -38.22 7.92
CA THR A 83 -21.33 -37.47 6.66
C THR A 83 -22.74 -37.45 6.10
N ALA A 84 -23.10 -36.33 5.48
CA ALA A 84 -24.34 -36.12 4.76
C ALA A 84 -24.08 -35.31 3.49
N GLN A 85 -24.99 -35.40 2.53
CA GLN A 85 -24.99 -34.57 1.33
C GLN A 85 -26.20 -33.68 1.34
N VAL A 86 -26.02 -32.40 1.00
CA VAL A 86 -27.11 -31.46 0.79
C VAL A 86 -27.00 -30.88 -0.60
N ARG A 87 -28.11 -30.89 -1.33
CA ARG A 87 -28.23 -30.17 -2.60
C ARG A 87 -28.93 -28.84 -2.32
N ALA A 88 -28.34 -27.76 -2.84
CA ALA A 88 -28.93 -26.43 -2.76
C ALA A 88 -30.25 -26.33 -3.53
N ALA A 89 -31.08 -25.34 -3.19
CA ALA A 89 -32.33 -25.11 -3.92
C ALA A 89 -32.05 -24.55 -5.33
N ASP A 90 -32.85 -24.98 -6.32
CA ASP A 90 -32.64 -24.67 -7.74
C ASP A 90 -32.76 -23.17 -8.10
N THR A 91 -33.26 -22.32 -7.21
CA THR A 91 -33.60 -20.92 -7.50
C THR A 91 -32.74 -19.87 -6.78
N ASP A 92 -32.14 -20.19 -5.63
CA ASP A 92 -31.43 -19.20 -4.80
C ASP A 92 -29.99 -19.59 -4.42
N TYR A 93 -29.52 -20.75 -4.90
CA TYR A 93 -28.18 -21.30 -4.63
C TYR A 93 -27.88 -21.53 -3.15
N LYS A 94 -28.91 -21.52 -2.30
CA LYS A 94 -28.78 -21.72 -0.86
C LYS A 94 -28.87 -23.18 -0.50
N TRP A 95 -28.04 -23.55 0.47
CA TRP A 95 -28.19 -24.79 1.21
C TRP A 95 -28.60 -24.44 2.65
N CYS A 96 -29.36 -25.34 3.27
CA CYS A 96 -29.77 -25.18 4.66
C CYS A 96 -29.97 -26.55 5.31
N PHE A 97 -29.38 -26.74 6.49
CA PHE A 97 -29.62 -27.89 7.34
C PHE A 97 -29.76 -27.49 8.81
N GLN A 98 -30.44 -28.33 9.58
CA GLN A 98 -30.48 -28.27 11.03
C GLN A 98 -29.55 -29.35 11.57
N GLY A 99 -28.74 -29.01 12.56
CA GLY A 99 -27.74 -29.92 13.14
C GLY A 99 -27.50 -29.62 14.61
N GLU A 100 -26.75 -30.48 15.30
CA GLU A 100 -26.32 -30.20 16.67
C GLU A 100 -25.41 -28.96 16.71
N ASP A 101 -25.21 -28.37 17.90
CA ASP A 101 -24.29 -27.25 18.09
C ASP A 101 -22.82 -27.73 18.04
N LYS A 102 -22.38 -28.03 16.83
CA LYS A 102 -21.06 -28.57 16.47
C LYS A 102 -20.48 -27.78 15.29
N ALA A 103 -19.18 -27.91 15.09
CA ALA A 103 -18.52 -27.46 13.88
C ALA A 103 -18.68 -28.51 12.77
N TYR A 104 -19.10 -28.06 11.59
CA TYR A 104 -19.22 -28.92 10.41
C TYR A 104 -18.28 -28.46 9.30
N ARG A 105 -17.66 -29.41 8.62
CA ARG A 105 -16.93 -29.13 7.37
C ARG A 105 -17.88 -29.26 6.20
N ILE A 106 -17.93 -28.23 5.36
CA ILE A 106 -18.67 -28.19 4.10
C ILE A 106 -17.68 -28.23 2.95
N SER A 107 -17.82 -29.20 2.05
CA SER A 107 -16.97 -29.35 0.88
C SER A 107 -17.79 -29.53 -0.40
N PHE A 108 -17.35 -28.91 -1.49
CA PHE A 108 -17.97 -29.02 -2.81
C PHE A 108 -16.96 -28.77 -3.92
N GLN A 109 -17.31 -29.15 -5.15
CA GLN A 109 -16.50 -28.79 -6.32
C GLN A 109 -16.72 -27.31 -6.62
N GLY A 110 -15.65 -26.51 -6.61
CA GLY A 110 -15.70 -25.14 -7.07
C GLY A 110 -15.76 -25.07 -8.59
N ASP A 111 -15.11 -24.08 -9.17
CA ASP A 111 -15.09 -23.91 -10.62
C ASP A 111 -13.72 -24.19 -11.25
N GLN A 112 -13.61 -23.90 -12.54
CA GLN A 112 -12.40 -24.08 -13.33
C GLN A 112 -11.18 -23.28 -12.81
N TYR A 113 -11.38 -22.30 -11.92
CA TYR A 113 -10.31 -21.48 -11.36
C TYR A 113 -9.95 -21.89 -9.92
N SER A 114 -10.97 -22.17 -9.10
CA SER A 114 -10.76 -22.42 -7.67
C SER A 114 -10.50 -23.89 -7.34
N GLY A 115 -10.94 -24.82 -8.19
CA GLY A 115 -10.93 -26.25 -7.84
C GLY A 115 -11.82 -26.56 -6.63
N PRO A 116 -11.58 -27.67 -5.92
CA PRO A 116 -12.37 -28.08 -4.76
C PRO A 116 -12.35 -27.05 -3.61
N ILE A 117 -13.52 -26.77 -3.06
CA ILE A 117 -13.71 -25.82 -1.96
C ILE A 117 -14.00 -26.57 -0.66
N THR A 118 -13.48 -26.04 0.45
CA THR A 118 -13.75 -26.52 1.79
C THR A 118 -13.83 -25.36 2.77
N TYR A 119 -14.91 -25.33 3.56
CA TYR A 119 -15.15 -24.37 4.64
C TYR A 119 -15.55 -25.10 5.92
N ILE A 120 -15.36 -24.44 7.06
CA ILE A 120 -15.92 -24.80 8.36
C ILE A 120 -17.09 -23.85 8.60
N VAL A 121 -18.24 -24.42 8.94
CA VAL A 121 -19.42 -23.65 9.32
C VAL A 121 -19.74 -23.93 10.78
N ALA A 122 -20.00 -22.85 11.50
CA ALA A 122 -20.50 -22.87 12.86
C ALA A 122 -21.97 -22.42 12.84
N ALA A 123 -22.71 -22.72 13.91
CA ALA A 123 -24.08 -22.26 14.05
C ALA A 123 -24.07 -20.72 14.04
N LYS A 124 -25.04 -20.11 13.36
CA LYS A 124 -25.18 -18.64 13.40
C LYS A 124 -25.35 -18.20 14.87
N SER A 125 -24.53 -17.25 15.28
CA SER A 125 -24.61 -16.61 16.59
C SER A 125 -25.91 -15.78 16.72
N ASP A 126 -26.15 -15.24 17.92
CA ASP A 126 -27.26 -14.32 18.17
C ASP A 126 -27.29 -13.24 17.06
N GLU A 127 -28.48 -12.96 16.52
CA GLU A 127 -28.73 -11.91 15.52
C GLU A 127 -28.12 -10.57 15.96
N ARG A 128 -28.01 -10.33 17.27
CA ARG A 128 -27.38 -9.15 17.87
C ARG A 128 -25.87 -9.00 17.62
N SER A 129 -25.17 -10.09 17.31
CA SER A 129 -23.73 -10.07 16.98
C SER A 129 -23.42 -10.02 15.49
N ARG A 130 -24.43 -9.94 14.62
CA ARG A 130 -24.23 -9.83 13.17
C ARG A 130 -23.31 -8.66 12.83
N GLY A 131 -22.33 -8.94 11.97
CA GLY A 131 -21.31 -7.96 11.56
C GLY A 131 -20.03 -7.98 12.40
N PHE A 132 -19.96 -8.74 13.50
CA PHE A 132 -18.74 -8.92 14.29
C PHE A 132 -18.43 -10.41 14.44
N TYR A 133 -17.26 -10.82 13.95
CA TYR A 133 -16.84 -12.22 13.87
C TYR A 133 -15.50 -12.38 14.59
N ASN A 134 -15.33 -13.47 15.35
CA ASN A 134 -14.03 -13.84 15.92
C ASN A 134 -13.43 -14.97 15.10
N ILE A 135 -12.16 -14.87 14.71
CA ILE A 135 -11.50 -15.92 13.93
C ILE A 135 -11.46 -17.27 14.65
N ARG A 136 -11.48 -17.27 16.00
CA ARG A 136 -11.55 -18.50 16.82
C ARG A 136 -12.88 -19.24 16.67
N ASP A 137 -13.97 -18.54 16.33
CA ASP A 137 -15.28 -19.16 16.06
C ASP A 137 -15.26 -20.03 14.79
N PHE A 138 -14.27 -19.81 13.91
CA PHE A 138 -14.03 -20.62 12.71
C PHE A 138 -12.96 -21.71 12.92
N GLY A 139 -12.53 -21.92 14.16
CA GLY A 139 -11.60 -22.99 14.54
C GLY A 139 -10.12 -22.61 14.47
N ALA A 140 -9.78 -21.31 14.37
CA ALA A 140 -8.40 -20.88 14.43
C ALA A 140 -7.82 -21.01 15.84
N VAL A 141 -6.58 -21.50 15.94
CA VAL A 141 -5.88 -21.74 17.21
C VAL A 141 -4.96 -20.59 17.57
N GLY A 142 -4.17 -20.06 16.63
CA GLY A 142 -3.27 -18.93 16.88
C GLY A 142 -2.04 -19.26 17.76
N ASP A 143 -1.55 -20.49 17.71
CA ASP A 143 -0.44 -21.01 18.53
C ASP A 143 0.95 -20.94 17.84
N GLY A 144 1.03 -20.35 16.64
CA GLY A 144 2.24 -20.26 15.82
C GLY A 144 2.63 -21.56 15.11
N GLN A 145 1.85 -22.64 15.28
CA GLN A 145 2.16 -23.97 14.76
C GLN A 145 1.05 -24.54 13.88
N THR A 146 -0.18 -24.51 14.38
CA THR A 146 -1.40 -24.99 13.73
C THR A 146 -1.70 -24.18 12.48
N ASP A 147 -2.04 -24.86 11.38
CA ASP A 147 -2.44 -24.22 10.14
C ASP A 147 -3.90 -23.73 10.23
N ASP A 148 -4.05 -22.42 10.41
CA ASP A 148 -5.32 -21.72 10.57
C ASP A 148 -5.95 -21.31 9.22
N THR A 149 -5.37 -21.72 8.09
CA THR A 149 -5.81 -21.34 6.75
C THR A 149 -7.31 -21.59 6.51
N ILE A 150 -7.80 -22.76 6.92
CA ILE A 150 -9.20 -23.12 6.71
C ILE A 150 -10.11 -22.22 7.53
N ALA A 151 -9.73 -21.85 8.76
CA ALA A 151 -10.52 -20.94 9.59
C ALA A 151 -10.66 -19.56 8.92
N PHE A 152 -9.56 -19.01 8.38
CA PHE A 152 -9.60 -17.75 7.64
C PHE A 152 -10.44 -17.83 6.36
N LYS A 153 -10.28 -18.88 5.55
CA LYS A 153 -11.10 -19.08 4.34
C LYS A 153 -12.59 -19.19 4.67
N SER A 154 -12.91 -19.84 5.79
CA SER A 154 -14.27 -19.99 6.27
C SER A 154 -14.87 -18.67 6.75
N ALA A 155 -14.10 -17.88 7.48
CA ALA A 155 -14.49 -16.54 7.90
C ALA A 155 -14.77 -15.64 6.69
N MET A 156 -13.91 -15.68 5.66
CA MET A 156 -14.12 -14.92 4.43
C MET A 156 -15.39 -15.37 3.69
N ALA A 157 -15.68 -16.66 3.64
CA ALA A 157 -16.92 -17.17 3.03
C ALA A 157 -18.17 -16.71 3.80
N ALA A 158 -18.15 -16.77 5.13
CA ALA A 158 -19.25 -16.28 5.96
C ALA A 158 -19.48 -14.76 5.78
N LEU A 159 -18.40 -13.98 5.83
CA LEU A 159 -18.45 -12.54 5.57
C LEU A 159 -18.97 -12.22 4.18
N ALA A 160 -18.57 -12.97 3.14
CA ALA A 160 -19.10 -12.78 1.80
C ALA A 160 -20.61 -13.05 1.73
N THR A 161 -21.12 -14.05 2.45
CA THR A 161 -22.57 -14.34 2.50
C THR A 161 -23.38 -13.34 3.31
N ASP A 162 -22.73 -12.68 4.27
CA ASP A 162 -23.36 -11.70 5.16
C ASP A 162 -23.13 -10.23 4.72
N ASN A 163 -22.62 -10.03 3.49
CA ASN A 163 -22.30 -8.72 2.90
C ASN A 163 -21.27 -7.89 3.69
N GLY A 164 -20.27 -8.57 4.27
CA GLY A 164 -19.15 -7.96 4.97
C GLY A 164 -19.29 -7.98 6.49
N GLY A 165 -18.45 -7.20 7.15
CA GLY A 165 -18.36 -7.15 8.61
C GLY A 165 -16.91 -7.07 9.12
N THR A 166 -16.78 -7.08 10.45
CA THR A 166 -15.49 -7.02 11.14
C THR A 166 -15.07 -8.41 11.59
N LEU A 167 -13.93 -8.90 11.09
CA LEU A 167 -13.23 -10.07 11.61
C LEU A 167 -12.18 -9.61 12.63
N THR A 168 -12.40 -9.98 13.88
CA THR A 168 -11.47 -9.76 14.98
C THR A 168 -10.43 -10.88 15.04
N ILE A 169 -9.17 -10.48 15.15
CA ILE A 169 -8.01 -11.36 15.33
C ILE A 169 -7.48 -11.12 16.75
N PRO A 170 -7.81 -11.99 17.72
CA PRO A 170 -7.25 -11.92 19.07
C PRO A 170 -5.72 -12.00 19.10
N ASP A 171 -5.15 -11.87 20.29
CA ASP A 171 -3.74 -12.15 20.52
C ASP A 171 -3.39 -13.60 20.14
N GLY A 172 -2.32 -13.78 19.37
CA GLY A 172 -1.94 -15.10 18.84
C GLY A 172 -1.16 -14.99 17.53
N ASP A 173 -0.42 -16.05 17.21
CA ASP A 173 0.29 -16.19 15.94
C ASP A 173 -0.44 -17.19 15.04
N TYR A 174 -1.19 -16.67 14.07
CA TYR A 174 -2.07 -17.46 13.21
C TYR A 174 -1.35 -17.84 11.93
N VAL A 175 -1.02 -19.13 11.77
CA VAL A 175 -0.25 -19.59 10.61
C VAL A 175 -1.15 -19.86 9.42
N ILE A 176 -0.76 -19.32 8.27
CA ILE A 176 -1.42 -19.53 6.97
C ILE A 176 -0.42 -20.17 6.02
N THR A 177 -0.82 -21.25 5.34
CA THR A 177 0.02 -22.01 4.41
C THR A 177 -0.40 -21.83 2.94
N SER A 178 -1.61 -21.29 2.71
CA SER A 178 -2.07 -20.95 1.35
C SER A 178 -2.90 -19.67 1.33
N PRO A 179 -2.94 -18.95 0.20
CA PRO A 179 -3.53 -17.61 0.14
C PRO A 179 -5.00 -17.56 0.56
N VAL A 180 -5.35 -16.46 1.23
CA VAL A 180 -6.72 -16.13 1.64
C VAL A 180 -7.23 -14.96 0.79
N THR A 181 -8.29 -15.19 0.01
CA THR A 181 -8.93 -14.12 -0.77
C THR A 181 -9.91 -13.35 0.12
N VAL A 182 -9.86 -12.02 0.09
CA VAL A 182 -10.71 -11.15 0.93
C VAL A 182 -11.86 -10.58 0.09
N PRO A 183 -13.13 -10.79 0.49
CA PRO A 183 -14.30 -10.25 -0.20
C PRO A 183 -14.58 -8.80 0.18
N SER A 184 -15.55 -8.18 -0.49
CA SER A 184 -15.97 -6.80 -0.23
C SER A 184 -16.52 -6.58 1.18
N GLY A 185 -16.37 -5.36 1.71
CA GLY A 185 -16.97 -4.94 2.97
C GLY A 185 -16.33 -5.53 4.23
N VAL A 186 -15.14 -6.14 4.11
CA VAL A 186 -14.44 -6.79 5.24
C VAL A 186 -13.48 -5.82 5.93
N ILE A 187 -13.58 -5.79 7.27
CA ILE A 187 -12.58 -5.18 8.15
C ILE A 187 -11.87 -6.31 8.90
N ILE A 188 -10.57 -6.49 8.70
CA ILE A 188 -9.75 -7.37 9.53
C ILE A 188 -9.02 -6.53 10.57
N GLN A 189 -9.29 -6.81 11.85
CA GLN A 189 -8.81 -6.02 12.97
C GLN A 189 -8.11 -6.90 14.00
N GLY A 190 -6.81 -6.66 14.20
CA GLY A 190 -6.09 -7.23 15.33
C GLY A 190 -6.32 -6.45 16.63
N THR A 191 -5.79 -6.96 17.74
CA THR A 191 -5.91 -6.30 19.04
C THR A 191 -4.96 -5.11 19.21
N ASN A 192 -3.89 -5.03 18.41
CA ASN A 192 -2.88 -3.98 18.48
C ASN A 192 -1.98 -3.93 17.22
N GLY A 193 -1.52 -2.73 16.84
CA GLY A 193 -0.58 -2.53 15.73
C GLY A 193 0.91 -2.67 16.12
N LEU A 194 1.24 -3.56 17.07
CA LEU A 194 2.63 -3.81 17.47
C LEU A 194 3.24 -4.91 16.61
N HIS A 195 4.51 -4.74 16.23
CA HIS A 195 5.29 -5.76 15.53
C HIS A 195 6.30 -6.45 16.45
N SER A 196 6.70 -7.67 16.14
CA SER A 196 7.53 -8.48 17.04
C SER A 196 8.99 -8.11 17.12
N MET A 197 9.57 -7.69 16.00
CA MET A 197 10.95 -7.24 15.96
C MET A 197 10.98 -5.72 15.96
N ALA A 198 10.52 -5.16 17.07
CA ALA A 198 10.51 -3.72 17.25
C ALA A 198 11.93 -3.17 17.20
N SER A 199 12.31 -2.53 16.09
CA SER A 199 13.53 -1.71 16.01
C SER A 199 13.57 -0.59 17.07
N THR A 200 12.44 -0.33 17.73
CA THR A 200 12.27 0.66 18.78
C THR A 200 12.36 0.09 20.20
N SER A 201 12.43 -1.24 20.38
CA SER A 201 12.59 -1.85 21.70
C SER A 201 13.18 -3.26 21.60
N ASP A 202 14.27 -3.54 22.30
CA ASP A 202 14.85 -4.90 22.47
C ASP A 202 13.93 -5.87 23.26
N LEU A 203 12.66 -5.52 23.43
CA LEU A 203 11.66 -6.31 24.12
C LEU A 203 11.05 -7.32 23.15
N THR A 204 11.28 -8.61 23.40
CA THR A 204 10.52 -9.68 22.76
C THR A 204 9.06 -9.60 23.19
N ARG A 205 8.17 -9.25 22.25
CA ARG A 205 6.73 -9.18 22.51
C ARG A 205 6.13 -10.59 22.49
N LYS A 206 5.53 -11.01 23.60
CA LYS A 206 4.72 -12.23 23.66
C LYS A 206 3.33 -11.93 23.09
N ASN A 207 2.82 -12.79 22.23
CA ASN A 207 1.45 -12.78 21.70
C ASN A 207 1.00 -11.47 21.00
N PRO A 208 1.74 -10.93 20.01
CA PRO A 208 1.16 -9.93 19.12
C PRO A 208 -0.05 -10.54 18.38
N ALA A 209 -1.03 -9.72 17.97
CA ALA A 209 -2.00 -10.16 16.97
C ALA A 209 -1.26 -10.26 15.63
N ARG A 210 -0.84 -11.47 15.27
CA ARG A 210 -0.05 -11.72 14.07
C ARG A 210 -0.70 -12.76 13.18
N ILE A 211 -0.61 -12.53 11.87
CA ILE A 211 -0.84 -13.57 10.88
C ILE A 211 0.48 -13.89 10.16
N THR A 212 0.91 -15.14 10.26
CA THR A 212 2.19 -15.63 9.71
C THR A 212 1.97 -16.43 8.44
N LEU A 213 2.62 -16.03 7.35
CA LEU A 213 2.74 -16.84 6.15
C LEU A 213 3.84 -17.88 6.30
N ARG A 214 3.48 -19.17 6.16
CA ARG A 214 4.42 -20.31 6.08
C ARG A 214 4.45 -20.82 4.63
N GLY A 215 5.49 -20.46 3.89
CA GLY A 215 5.70 -20.90 2.51
C GLY A 215 6.58 -19.93 1.73
N ALA A 216 6.84 -20.25 0.47
CA ALA A 216 7.53 -19.41 -0.52
C ALA A 216 6.69 -19.33 -1.79
N LYS A 217 6.93 -18.32 -2.65
CA LYS A 217 6.24 -18.14 -3.94
C LYS A 217 4.72 -18.10 -3.82
N THR A 218 4.26 -17.38 -2.80
CA THR A 218 2.85 -17.36 -2.40
C THR A 218 2.53 -16.06 -1.66
N SER A 219 1.26 -15.82 -1.39
CA SER A 219 0.83 -14.57 -0.76
C SER A 219 -0.07 -14.88 0.42
N LEU A 220 -0.02 -14.02 1.44
CA LEU A 220 -0.87 -14.18 2.61
C LEU A 220 -2.32 -13.86 2.24
N PHE A 221 -2.55 -12.66 1.72
CA PHE A 221 -3.85 -12.22 1.25
C PHE A 221 -3.89 -11.95 -0.25
N ARG A 222 -5.06 -12.17 -0.84
CA ARG A 222 -5.36 -11.84 -2.23
C ARG A 222 -6.57 -10.93 -2.35
N ILE A 223 -6.48 -9.98 -3.28
CA ILE A 223 -7.59 -9.15 -3.72
C ILE A 223 -7.79 -9.38 -5.21
N GLY A 224 -9.03 -9.67 -5.61
CA GLY A 224 -9.41 -9.86 -7.02
C GLY A 224 -10.38 -8.79 -7.50
N GLU A 225 -10.79 -8.90 -8.76
CA GLU A 225 -11.80 -8.04 -9.37
C GLU A 225 -13.11 -7.98 -8.57
N CYS A 226 -13.84 -6.87 -8.71
CA CYS A 226 -15.13 -6.61 -8.07
C CYS A 226 -15.07 -6.51 -6.52
N THR A 227 -13.88 -6.34 -5.95
CA THR A 227 -13.71 -6.21 -4.49
C THR A 227 -13.75 -4.74 -4.08
N GLU A 228 -14.56 -4.40 -3.08
CA GLU A 228 -14.70 -3.03 -2.62
C GLU A 228 -14.72 -2.90 -1.10
N ASN A 229 -14.26 -1.77 -0.56
CA ASN A 229 -14.36 -1.42 0.87
C ASN A 229 -13.71 -2.47 1.79
N VAL A 230 -12.42 -2.72 1.60
CA VAL A 230 -11.64 -3.63 2.45
C VAL A 230 -10.71 -2.85 3.36
N SER A 231 -10.70 -3.18 4.65
CA SER A 231 -9.82 -2.55 5.63
C SER A 231 -9.03 -3.56 6.44
N PHE A 232 -7.76 -3.24 6.71
CA PHE A 232 -6.91 -3.95 7.66
C PHE A 232 -6.40 -2.96 8.70
N ARG A 233 -6.44 -3.35 9.97
CA ARG A 233 -5.95 -2.48 11.03
C ARG A 233 -5.39 -3.21 12.24
N ASP A 234 -4.47 -2.53 12.90
CA ASP A 234 -3.98 -2.91 14.22
C ASP A 234 -3.47 -4.36 14.26
N ILE A 235 -2.60 -4.74 13.31
CA ILE A 235 -2.15 -6.13 13.15
C ILE A 235 -0.73 -6.22 12.53
N GLU A 236 0.01 -7.26 12.90
CA GLU A 236 1.27 -7.65 12.25
C GLU A 236 1.02 -8.75 11.20
N LEU A 237 1.52 -8.52 9.99
CA LEU A 237 1.63 -9.53 8.94
C LEU A 237 3.11 -9.88 8.79
N PHE A 238 3.41 -11.16 8.87
CA PHE A 238 4.78 -11.66 8.88
C PHE A 238 4.92 -12.82 7.90
N SER A 239 6.08 -12.94 7.27
CA SER A 239 6.42 -14.13 6.48
C SER A 239 7.66 -14.82 7.03
N GLN A 240 7.61 -16.16 7.08
CA GLN A 240 8.77 -16.97 7.46
C GLN A 240 9.84 -17.01 6.36
N SER A 241 9.46 -16.78 5.10
CA SER A 241 10.34 -16.69 3.94
C SER A 241 10.09 -15.41 3.16
N ASN A 242 11.13 -14.83 2.58
CA ASN A 242 11.04 -13.71 1.64
C ASN A 242 11.33 -14.15 0.18
N ASP A 243 11.33 -15.45 -0.10
CA ASP A 243 11.39 -15.99 -1.46
C ASP A 243 10.03 -15.83 -2.15
N ASP A 244 9.89 -14.76 -2.93
CA ASP A 244 8.71 -14.42 -3.72
C ASP A 244 7.38 -14.47 -2.95
N THR A 245 7.42 -14.03 -1.69
CA THR A 245 6.24 -13.94 -0.83
C THR A 245 5.62 -12.54 -0.85
N ASN A 246 4.29 -12.45 -0.78
CA ASN A 246 3.61 -11.16 -0.63
C ASN A 246 2.71 -11.10 0.61
N GLY A 247 2.67 -9.95 1.28
CA GLY A 247 1.68 -9.69 2.33
C GLY A 247 0.29 -9.57 1.73
N PHE A 248 0.14 -8.63 0.78
CA PHE A 248 -1.00 -8.57 -0.12
C PHE A 248 -0.57 -8.73 -1.56
N GLU A 249 -1.41 -9.44 -2.29
CA GLU A 249 -1.31 -9.51 -3.73
C GLU A 249 -2.66 -9.15 -4.36
N ALA A 250 -2.71 -8.01 -5.03
CA ALA A 250 -3.91 -7.49 -5.67
C ALA A 250 -3.75 -7.57 -7.19
N TYR A 251 -4.71 -8.19 -7.85
CA TYR A 251 -4.69 -8.30 -9.31
C TYR A 251 -6.08 -8.38 -9.93
N GLY A 252 -6.17 -7.89 -11.17
CA GLY A 252 -7.36 -7.96 -11.99
C GLY A 252 -7.08 -7.49 -13.41
N ALA A 253 -8.10 -7.51 -14.26
CA ALA A 253 -8.02 -7.17 -15.68
C ALA A 253 -9.19 -6.31 -16.14
N PHE A 254 -10.43 -6.71 -15.85
CA PHE A 254 -11.63 -6.19 -16.50
C PHE A 254 -12.45 -5.27 -15.60
N ILE A 255 -12.82 -5.74 -14.41
CA ILE A 255 -13.67 -4.99 -13.47
C ILE A 255 -12.79 -4.40 -12.37
N SER A 256 -12.99 -3.12 -12.08
CA SER A 256 -12.26 -2.37 -11.05
C SER A 256 -12.42 -2.98 -9.66
N SER A 257 -11.58 -2.53 -8.75
CA SER A 257 -11.70 -2.77 -7.32
C SER A 257 -11.25 -1.53 -6.59
N GLN A 258 -11.94 -1.16 -5.51
CA GLN A 258 -11.78 0.19 -4.96
C GLN A 258 -12.03 0.28 -3.46
N GLY A 259 -11.37 1.23 -2.81
CA GLY A 259 -11.57 1.52 -1.38
C GLY A 259 -10.84 0.52 -0.50
N PHE A 260 -9.51 0.67 -0.44
CA PHE A 260 -8.63 -0.19 0.36
C PHE A 260 -7.94 0.65 1.43
N ASN A 261 -8.06 0.25 2.69
CA ASN A 261 -7.46 0.97 3.81
C ASN A 261 -6.60 0.06 4.67
N PHE A 262 -5.35 0.45 4.88
CA PHE A 262 -4.42 -0.19 5.79
C PHE A 262 -4.05 0.82 6.86
N ASP A 263 -4.39 0.54 8.11
CA ASP A 263 -4.25 1.48 9.23
C ASP A 263 -3.50 0.84 10.40
N ARG A 264 -2.25 1.25 10.64
CA ARG A 264 -1.36 0.62 11.65
C ARG A 264 -1.13 -0.87 11.41
N VAL A 265 -0.93 -1.24 10.14
CA VAL A 265 -0.56 -2.60 9.71
C VAL A 265 0.95 -2.69 9.53
N THR A 266 1.56 -3.76 10.04
CA THR A 266 2.98 -4.06 9.78
C THR A 266 3.12 -5.16 8.73
N PHE A 267 3.97 -4.94 7.73
CA PHE A 267 4.38 -5.90 6.69
C PHE A 267 5.84 -6.27 6.88
N GLN A 268 6.11 -7.45 7.43
CA GLN A 268 7.45 -7.85 7.83
C GLN A 268 7.97 -9.09 7.10
N ASN A 269 9.19 -8.98 6.57
CA ASN A 269 9.97 -10.07 5.96
C ASN A 269 9.30 -10.74 4.74
N PHE A 270 8.48 -10.02 3.98
CA PHE A 270 7.97 -10.51 2.70
C PHE A 270 9.00 -10.28 1.59
N ASN A 271 8.82 -10.90 0.41
CA ASN A 271 9.44 -10.37 -0.80
C ASN A 271 8.88 -8.98 -1.10
N ARG A 272 7.55 -8.85 -1.09
CA ARG A 272 6.85 -7.57 -1.16
C ARG A 272 5.80 -7.44 -0.08
N GLY A 273 5.72 -6.28 0.57
CA GLY A 273 4.65 -6.03 1.54
C GLY A 273 3.29 -6.02 0.85
N ILE A 274 3.14 -5.16 -0.16
CA ILE A 274 1.97 -5.07 -1.04
C ILE A 274 2.43 -5.16 -2.50
N ASN A 275 1.82 -6.05 -3.27
CA ASN A 275 2.09 -6.27 -4.69
C ASN A 275 0.79 -6.11 -5.50
N ALA A 276 0.59 -4.95 -6.14
CA ALA A 276 -0.61 -4.64 -6.91
C ALA A 276 -0.30 -4.51 -8.40
N TYR A 277 -1.02 -5.24 -9.25
CA TYR A 277 -0.76 -5.19 -10.70
C TYR A 277 -1.99 -5.55 -11.55
N GLY A 278 -2.09 -4.91 -12.72
CA GLY A 278 -3.04 -5.33 -13.73
C GLY A 278 -2.57 -6.60 -14.44
N LEU A 279 -3.50 -7.40 -14.94
CA LEU A 279 -3.18 -8.64 -15.66
C LEU A 279 -2.92 -8.36 -17.16
N PRO A 280 -2.09 -9.18 -17.84
CA PRO A 280 -1.64 -8.90 -19.20
C PRO A 280 -2.75 -8.86 -20.26
N GLN A 281 -3.83 -9.60 -20.07
CA GLN A 281 -4.93 -9.71 -21.05
C GLN A 281 -5.64 -8.38 -21.34
N THR A 282 -5.55 -7.39 -20.46
CA THR A 282 -6.05 -6.03 -20.68
C THR A 282 -4.92 -4.99 -20.72
N ASN A 283 -3.69 -5.41 -21.05
CA ASN A 283 -2.51 -4.54 -21.06
C ASN A 283 -2.34 -3.76 -19.74
N LEU A 284 -2.57 -4.45 -18.62
CA LEU A 284 -2.44 -3.91 -17.26
C LEU A 284 -3.41 -2.76 -16.96
N ALA A 285 -4.54 -2.65 -17.67
CA ALA A 285 -5.51 -1.56 -17.55
C ALA A 285 -6.50 -1.70 -16.37
N TRP A 286 -6.20 -2.59 -15.41
CA TRP A 286 -7.07 -2.81 -14.27
C TRP A 286 -7.04 -1.64 -13.29
N GLN A 287 -8.22 -1.20 -12.84
CA GLN A 287 -8.33 -0.08 -11.91
C GLN A 287 -8.36 -0.60 -10.46
N PHE A 288 -7.39 -0.14 -9.66
CA PHE A 288 -7.24 -0.50 -8.25
C PHE A 288 -7.14 0.78 -7.44
N ASP A 289 -8.27 1.33 -7.07
CA ASP A 289 -8.39 2.76 -6.73
C ASP A 289 -8.68 2.98 -5.24
N TYR A 290 -8.46 4.22 -4.80
CA TYR A 290 -8.64 4.70 -3.44
C TYR A 290 -7.89 3.88 -2.40
N VAL A 291 -6.59 3.64 -2.65
CA VAL A 291 -5.73 2.86 -1.76
C VAL A 291 -5.05 3.76 -0.73
N LYS A 292 -5.29 3.50 0.55
CA LYS A 292 -4.79 4.28 1.68
C LYS A 292 -3.90 3.43 2.55
N ILE A 293 -2.67 3.89 2.75
CA ILE A 293 -1.66 3.31 3.62
C ILE A 293 -1.41 4.34 4.73
N ASN A 294 -1.92 4.09 5.94
CA ASN A 294 -1.87 5.03 7.04
C ASN A 294 -1.16 4.42 8.26
N ALA A 295 -0.13 5.11 8.76
CA ALA A 295 0.63 4.68 9.93
C ALA A 295 1.16 3.23 9.83
N CYS A 296 1.41 2.76 8.60
CA CYS A 296 1.87 1.40 8.34
C CYS A 296 3.38 1.29 8.48
N ARG A 297 3.85 0.05 8.67
CA ARG A 297 5.28 -0.27 8.75
C ARG A 297 5.64 -1.33 7.74
N PHE A 298 6.67 -1.09 6.94
CA PHE A 298 7.21 -2.05 5.98
C PHE A 298 8.65 -2.39 6.39
N ILE A 299 8.83 -3.58 6.96
CA ILE A 299 10.04 -3.93 7.70
C ILE A 299 10.74 -5.11 7.00
N PHE A 300 11.96 -4.89 6.55
CA PHE A 300 12.82 -5.94 5.97
C PHE A 300 12.21 -6.69 4.78
N ASN A 301 11.39 -6.02 3.96
CA ASN A 301 10.86 -6.61 2.74
C ASN A 301 11.99 -6.70 1.69
N ARG A 302 12.20 -7.89 1.12
CA ARG A 302 13.37 -8.21 0.30
C ARG A 302 13.43 -7.36 -0.97
N ASP A 303 12.37 -7.40 -1.78
CA ASP A 303 12.30 -6.69 -3.05
C ASP A 303 11.82 -5.26 -2.86
N THR A 304 10.59 -5.08 -2.35
CA THR A 304 9.99 -3.75 -2.19
C THR A 304 8.92 -3.74 -1.08
N GLY A 305 8.80 -2.67 -0.30
CA GLY A 305 7.67 -2.49 0.62
C GLY A 305 6.31 -2.46 -0.11
N LEU A 306 6.15 -1.50 -1.02
CA LEU A 306 4.97 -1.31 -1.86
C LEU A 306 5.34 -1.36 -3.35
N PHE A 307 4.82 -2.33 -4.09
CA PHE A 307 4.98 -2.45 -5.53
C PHE A 307 3.65 -2.24 -6.26
N VAL A 308 3.65 -1.38 -7.29
CA VAL A 308 2.47 -1.13 -8.14
C VAL A 308 2.85 -1.19 -9.62
N ASN A 309 2.04 -1.91 -10.39
CA ASN A 309 2.11 -1.97 -11.84
C ASN A 309 0.71 -2.00 -12.45
N SER A 310 0.01 -0.87 -12.36
CA SER A 310 -1.32 -0.64 -12.95
C SER A 310 -1.41 0.79 -13.50
N ARG A 311 -2.13 0.98 -14.62
CA ARG A 311 -2.17 2.26 -15.36
C ARG A 311 -3.22 3.26 -14.87
N ASN A 312 -4.11 2.88 -13.98
CA ASN A 312 -5.15 3.76 -13.45
C ASN A 312 -5.41 3.36 -12.01
N THR A 313 -4.69 4.00 -11.10
CA THR A 313 -4.65 3.64 -9.68
C THR A 313 -4.14 4.83 -8.87
N ASP A 314 -4.82 5.16 -7.79
CA ASP A 314 -4.46 6.24 -6.88
C ASP A 314 -4.08 5.71 -5.49
N TRP A 315 -2.97 6.25 -4.98
CA TRP A 315 -2.37 5.82 -3.73
C TRP A 315 -2.11 7.01 -2.81
N LYS A 316 -2.54 6.90 -1.57
CA LYS A 316 -2.21 7.81 -0.49
C LYS A 316 -1.44 7.06 0.60
N ILE A 317 -0.21 7.50 0.87
CA ILE A 317 0.68 6.95 1.88
C ILE A 317 0.93 8.04 2.93
N THR A 318 0.55 7.79 4.18
CA THR A 318 0.66 8.77 5.28
C THR A 318 1.26 8.17 6.54
N GLY A 319 2.09 8.94 7.24
CA GLY A 319 2.59 8.59 8.58
C GLY A 319 3.36 7.26 8.64
N SER A 320 3.89 6.79 7.51
CA SER A 320 4.35 5.40 7.36
C SER A 320 5.86 5.28 7.46
N LEU A 321 6.32 4.11 7.89
CA LEU A 321 7.72 3.79 8.12
C LEU A 321 8.18 2.64 7.22
N PHE A 322 9.24 2.87 6.46
CA PHE A 322 9.95 1.84 5.71
C PHE A 322 11.33 1.62 6.33
N VAL A 323 11.57 0.40 6.83
CA VAL A 323 12.90 -0.03 7.29
C VAL A 323 13.41 -1.07 6.30
N ASN A 324 14.35 -0.65 5.47
CA ASN A 324 14.81 -1.43 4.33
C ASN A 324 15.92 -2.39 4.75
N PRO A 325 15.94 -3.62 4.23
CA PRO A 325 17.09 -4.50 4.38
C PRO A 325 18.29 -3.94 3.59
N ARG A 326 19.50 -4.38 3.94
CA ARG A 326 20.68 -4.10 3.14
C ARG A 326 20.44 -4.51 1.69
N LYS A 327 20.68 -3.62 0.73
CA LYS A 327 20.66 -3.97 -0.69
C LYS A 327 21.77 -4.98 -1.01
N GLN A 328 21.40 -6.10 -1.60
CA GLN A 328 22.31 -7.16 -2.05
C GLN A 328 22.16 -7.39 -3.56
N ASN A 329 23.07 -8.17 -4.16
CA ASN A 329 22.92 -8.55 -5.56
C ASN A 329 21.62 -9.35 -5.78
N GLY A 330 20.84 -9.01 -6.81
CA GLY A 330 19.53 -9.62 -7.06
C GLY A 330 18.42 -9.21 -6.08
N GLN A 331 18.66 -8.16 -5.28
CA GLN A 331 17.71 -7.61 -4.33
C GLN A 331 17.58 -6.10 -4.52
N ASN A 332 16.35 -5.62 -4.77
CA ASN A 332 16.12 -4.19 -4.92
C ASN A 332 16.12 -3.46 -3.57
N ALA A 333 15.50 -4.04 -2.54
CA ALA A 333 15.35 -3.46 -1.20
C ALA A 333 14.69 -2.07 -1.19
N ASN A 334 13.78 -1.80 -2.14
CA ASN A 334 13.12 -0.51 -2.28
C ASN A 334 12.01 -0.32 -1.23
N SER A 335 11.65 0.92 -0.93
CA SER A 335 10.48 1.22 -0.09
C SER A 335 9.22 1.20 -0.95
N MET A 336 9.23 1.98 -2.03
CA MET A 336 8.15 2.04 -3.02
C MET A 336 8.70 1.86 -4.43
N HIS A 337 8.06 1.00 -5.21
CA HIS A 337 8.34 0.80 -6.63
C HIS A 337 7.06 0.94 -7.44
N PHE A 338 7.01 1.98 -8.24
CA PHE A 338 5.92 2.28 -9.16
C PHE A 338 6.40 2.01 -10.59
N GLU A 339 6.11 0.80 -11.09
CA GLU A 339 6.37 0.47 -12.49
C GLU A 339 5.40 1.25 -13.38
N ARG A 340 4.12 1.24 -13.00
CA ARG A 340 3.04 2.06 -13.55
C ARG A 340 2.10 2.37 -12.39
N VAL A 341 1.75 3.64 -12.24
CA VAL A 341 0.80 4.12 -11.23
C VAL A 341 0.08 5.36 -11.77
N GLY A 342 -1.16 5.59 -11.35
CA GLY A 342 -1.89 6.82 -11.68
C GLY A 342 -1.37 8.01 -10.87
N MET A 343 -1.96 8.25 -9.71
CA MET A 343 -1.59 9.37 -8.83
C MET A 343 -1.05 8.87 -7.50
N VAL A 344 -0.06 9.57 -6.95
CA VAL A 344 0.55 9.20 -5.66
C VAL A 344 0.69 10.43 -4.77
N LEU A 345 0.19 10.33 -3.53
CA LEU A 345 0.47 11.26 -2.44
C LEU A 345 1.23 10.54 -1.34
N ILE A 346 2.39 11.08 -0.96
CA ILE A 346 3.23 10.60 0.14
C ILE A 346 3.37 11.74 1.14
N GLU A 347 3.00 11.51 2.39
CA GLU A 347 2.96 12.52 3.45
C GLU A 347 3.52 11.95 4.75
N ASP A 348 4.34 12.72 5.46
CA ASP A 348 4.86 12.35 6.79
C ASP A 348 5.43 10.92 6.83
N THR A 349 6.19 10.56 5.81
CA THR A 349 6.66 9.19 5.61
C THR A 349 8.19 9.15 5.68
N PHE A 350 8.71 8.19 6.43
CA PHE A 350 10.15 7.97 6.59
C PHE A 350 10.59 6.66 5.94
N SER A 351 11.76 6.69 5.32
CA SER A 351 12.45 5.52 4.80
C SER A 351 13.90 5.49 5.21
N GLY A 352 14.37 4.35 5.69
CA GLY A 352 15.77 4.22 6.10
C GLY A 352 16.34 2.82 5.95
N GLY A 353 17.57 2.75 5.48
CA GLY A 353 18.47 1.61 5.74
C GLY A 353 19.26 1.82 7.03
N PHE A 354 20.48 1.32 7.07
CA PHE A 354 21.44 1.58 8.15
C PHE A 354 22.73 2.15 7.58
N SER A 355 23.46 2.94 8.35
CA SER A 355 24.66 3.66 7.89
C SER A 355 25.74 2.76 7.26
N ASN A 356 25.82 1.49 7.65
CA ASN A 356 26.72 0.47 7.11
C ASN A 356 26.00 -0.60 6.25
N ALA A 357 24.71 -0.45 6.03
CA ALA A 357 23.84 -1.37 5.31
C ALA A 357 22.73 -0.60 4.61
N LEU A 358 23.12 0.11 3.55
CA LEU A 358 22.19 0.96 2.80
C LEU A 358 21.01 0.14 2.25
N GLY A 359 19.82 0.73 2.34
CA GLY A 359 18.62 0.22 1.69
C GLY A 359 18.67 0.41 0.17
N GLY A 360 17.58 0.04 -0.50
CA GLY A 360 17.39 0.25 -1.94
C GLY A 360 17.13 1.72 -2.28
N THR A 361 16.06 1.96 -3.02
CA THR A 361 15.55 3.30 -3.32
C THR A 361 14.32 3.59 -2.47
N PHE A 362 14.17 4.80 -1.92
CA PHE A 362 12.93 5.18 -1.24
C PHE A 362 11.76 5.18 -2.24
N ILE A 363 11.86 5.92 -3.35
CA ILE A 363 10.84 5.93 -4.41
C ILE A 363 11.47 5.62 -5.77
N ASN A 364 11.18 4.45 -6.34
CA ASN A 364 11.56 4.10 -7.70
C ASN A 364 10.33 4.19 -8.62
N ILE A 365 10.40 5.02 -9.67
CA ILE A 365 9.29 5.26 -10.60
C ILE A 365 9.76 5.03 -12.03
N LEU A 366 9.03 4.23 -12.79
CA LEU A 366 9.14 4.19 -14.24
C LEU A 366 8.11 5.11 -14.90
N ASP A 367 6.84 4.91 -14.58
CA ASP A 367 5.73 5.67 -15.15
C ASP A 367 4.71 6.02 -14.06
N SER A 368 4.36 7.30 -14.02
CA SER A 368 3.40 7.85 -13.07
C SER A 368 2.74 9.09 -13.63
N GLY A 369 1.47 9.30 -13.25
CA GLY A 369 0.88 10.63 -13.20
C GLY A 369 1.55 11.48 -12.10
N THR A 370 0.80 12.45 -11.56
CA THR A 370 1.35 13.36 -10.54
C THR A 370 1.75 12.60 -9.28
N THR A 371 2.97 12.86 -8.81
CA THR A 371 3.49 12.35 -7.54
C THR A 371 3.80 13.53 -6.62
N THR A 372 3.19 13.57 -5.44
CA THR A 372 3.41 14.63 -4.45
C THR A 372 3.98 14.05 -3.17
N ILE A 373 5.06 14.65 -2.67
CA ILE A 373 5.78 14.22 -1.48
C ILE A 373 5.83 15.41 -0.50
N ILE A 374 5.31 15.23 0.70
CA ILE A 374 5.15 16.29 1.70
C ILE A 374 5.74 15.84 3.03
N GLY A 375 6.59 16.65 3.65
CA GLY A 375 7.08 16.40 5.01
C GLY A 375 7.75 15.04 5.19
N SER A 376 8.32 14.48 4.13
CA SER A 376 8.83 13.10 4.12
C SER A 376 10.34 13.07 4.10
N GLN A 377 10.91 11.95 4.53
CA GLN A 377 12.35 11.84 4.76
C GLN A 377 12.91 10.50 4.26
N ALA A 378 14.11 10.54 3.68
CA ALA A 378 14.88 9.32 3.40
C ALA A 378 16.38 9.49 3.71
N GLU A 379 16.95 8.47 4.37
CA GLU A 379 18.37 8.40 4.74
C GLU A 379 18.91 6.96 4.64
N ALA A 380 20.23 6.82 4.52
CA ALA A 380 20.90 5.52 4.41
C ALA A 380 20.33 4.61 3.30
N MET A 381 20.02 5.20 2.15
CA MET A 381 19.52 4.55 0.95
C MET A 381 20.56 4.57 -0.17
N THR A 382 20.46 3.67 -1.15
CA THR A 382 21.25 3.84 -2.39
C THR A 382 20.78 5.03 -3.24
N ALA A 383 19.51 5.41 -3.10
CA ALA A 383 18.92 6.61 -3.69
C ALA A 383 17.64 7.02 -2.95
N SER A 384 17.36 8.31 -2.86
CA SER A 384 16.09 8.83 -2.37
C SER A 384 15.00 8.63 -3.43
N ILE A 385 15.26 9.05 -4.66
CA ILE A 385 14.31 8.95 -5.77
C ILE A 385 15.05 8.50 -7.02
N VAL A 386 14.47 7.54 -7.75
CA VAL A 386 14.94 7.18 -9.09
C VAL A 386 13.77 7.23 -10.05
N TYR A 387 13.90 8.02 -11.09
CA TYR A 387 12.95 8.11 -12.19
C TYR A 387 13.56 7.53 -13.48
N ASN A 388 12.88 6.54 -14.06
CA ASN A 388 13.27 5.82 -15.27
C ASN A 388 14.59 5.04 -15.13
N ALA A 389 14.73 4.22 -14.07
CA ALA A 389 15.94 3.43 -13.81
C ALA A 389 16.39 2.57 -15.01
N VAL A 390 15.42 2.06 -15.79
CA VAL A 390 15.59 1.20 -16.97
C VAL A 390 15.93 1.96 -18.25
N GLU A 391 16.04 3.29 -18.21
CA GLU A 391 16.41 4.12 -19.36
C GLU A 391 15.49 3.97 -20.58
N ASN A 392 14.18 3.82 -20.34
CA ASN A 392 13.21 3.82 -21.42
C ASN A 392 13.24 5.19 -22.14
N PRO A 393 13.58 5.25 -23.45
CA PRO A 393 13.74 6.52 -24.17
C PRO A 393 12.43 7.31 -24.30
N ASN A 394 11.30 6.62 -24.17
CA ASN A 394 9.96 7.20 -24.28
C ASN A 394 9.37 7.64 -22.94
N ALA A 395 10.07 7.41 -21.82
CA ALA A 395 9.55 7.71 -20.50
C ALA A 395 9.38 9.22 -20.27
N GLY A 396 8.30 9.55 -19.54
CA GLY A 396 8.02 10.87 -18.99
C GLY A 396 7.36 11.88 -19.92
N ASP A 397 7.00 13.00 -19.32
CA ASP A 397 6.31 14.15 -19.89
C ASP A 397 6.49 15.37 -18.96
N TYR A 398 5.94 16.52 -19.33
CA TYR A 398 5.99 17.76 -18.53
C TYR A 398 4.71 18.06 -17.75
N SER A 399 3.62 17.34 -18.02
CA SER A 399 2.28 17.59 -17.47
C SER A 399 2.07 16.98 -16.08
N TYR A 400 2.83 15.92 -15.75
CA TYR A 400 2.77 15.25 -14.46
C TYR A 400 4.04 15.51 -13.65
N PRO A 401 4.08 16.56 -12.81
CA PRO A 401 5.26 16.85 -12.03
C PRO A 401 5.47 15.83 -10.90
N ILE A 402 6.73 15.69 -10.50
CA ILE A 402 7.06 15.25 -9.15
C ILE A 402 7.18 16.51 -8.29
N THR A 403 6.33 16.61 -7.27
CA THR A 403 6.27 17.76 -6.37
C THR A 403 6.81 17.38 -5.00
N ILE A 404 7.77 18.15 -4.49
CA ILE A 404 8.41 17.92 -3.19
C ILE A 404 8.21 19.17 -2.31
N VAL A 405 7.64 18.98 -1.12
CA VAL A 405 7.32 20.05 -0.18
C VAL A 405 7.89 19.70 1.18
N ASN A 406 8.69 20.60 1.76
CA ASN A 406 9.21 20.50 3.14
C ASN A 406 9.79 19.11 3.48
N SER A 407 10.48 18.48 2.53
CA SER A 407 11.00 17.12 2.67
C SER A 407 12.52 17.11 2.82
N ILE A 408 13.08 16.01 3.31
CA ILE A 408 14.51 15.88 3.59
C ILE A 408 15.07 14.62 2.91
N PHE A 409 16.06 14.79 2.04
CA PHE A 409 16.67 13.68 1.29
C PHE A 409 18.19 13.72 1.36
N GLU A 410 18.80 12.73 2.03
CA GLU A 410 20.26 12.60 2.13
C GLU A 410 20.86 12.01 0.85
N ASP A 411 20.21 10.98 0.30
CA ASP A 411 20.74 10.13 -0.76
C ASP A 411 20.37 10.61 -2.17
N PRO A 412 21.06 10.14 -3.23
CA PRO A 412 20.88 10.63 -4.59
C PRO A 412 19.42 10.61 -5.10
N ILE A 413 19.06 11.65 -5.83
CA ILE A 413 17.86 11.78 -6.64
C ILE A 413 18.28 11.74 -8.11
N ILE A 414 17.79 10.73 -8.82
CA ILE A 414 18.25 10.37 -10.15
C ILE A 414 17.08 10.46 -11.13
N PHE A 415 17.19 11.29 -12.15
CA PHE A 415 16.24 11.40 -13.25
C PHE A 415 16.91 11.02 -14.57
N LYS A 416 16.46 9.95 -15.22
CA LYS A 416 17.00 9.49 -16.52
C LYS A 416 16.05 9.70 -17.69
N ALA A 417 15.12 10.64 -17.57
CA ALA A 417 14.14 10.97 -18.60
C ALA A 417 13.57 12.38 -18.39
N ARG A 418 12.82 12.86 -19.39
CA ARG A 418 12.11 14.15 -19.29
C ARG A 418 11.08 14.09 -18.17
N ARG A 419 11.08 15.10 -17.30
CA ARG A 419 10.10 15.24 -16.20
C ARG A 419 10.11 16.68 -15.69
N THR A 420 8.98 17.15 -15.17
CA THR A 420 8.91 18.38 -14.39
C THR A 420 9.13 18.07 -12.91
N LEU A 421 10.05 18.78 -12.28
CA LEU A 421 10.26 18.77 -10.84
C LEU A 421 9.81 20.12 -10.27
N VAL A 422 8.95 20.07 -9.26
CA VAL A 422 8.59 21.23 -8.43
C VAL A 422 9.05 20.95 -7.01
N SER A 423 9.88 21.82 -6.44
CA SER A 423 10.37 21.68 -5.08
C SER A 423 10.25 22.99 -4.31
N THR A 424 9.85 22.88 -3.05
CA THR A 424 9.78 24.04 -2.16
C THR A 424 10.11 23.67 -0.72
N GLY A 425 10.89 24.54 -0.06
CA GLY A 425 11.23 24.42 1.35
C GLY A 425 11.94 23.12 1.76
N SER A 426 12.52 22.38 0.82
CA SER A 426 13.09 21.05 1.07
C SER A 426 14.61 21.11 1.32
N LEU A 427 15.13 20.11 2.03
CA LEU A 427 16.56 19.97 2.35
C LEU A 427 17.16 18.77 1.62
N TYR A 428 18.22 19.02 0.87
CA TYR A 428 18.96 18.01 0.11
C TYR A 428 20.41 17.90 0.60
N GLY A 429 20.91 16.66 0.69
CA GLY A 429 22.30 16.35 1.03
C GLY A 429 23.34 16.84 0.02
N ALA A 430 24.58 16.39 0.16
CA ALA A 430 25.64 16.70 -0.79
C ALA A 430 25.56 15.79 -2.03
N LYS A 431 25.81 16.37 -3.22
CA LYS A 431 25.79 15.65 -4.52
C LYS A 431 24.50 14.86 -4.78
N THR A 432 23.36 15.37 -4.34
CA THR A 432 22.09 14.67 -4.44
C THR A 432 21.62 14.48 -5.89
N TRP A 433 21.93 15.38 -6.82
CA TRP A 433 21.25 15.36 -8.12
C TRP A 433 22.05 14.70 -9.25
N SER A 434 21.39 13.79 -9.96
CA SER A 434 21.81 13.31 -11.29
C SER A 434 20.61 13.35 -12.24
N ALA A 435 20.57 14.30 -13.16
CA ALA A 435 19.41 14.56 -14.00
C ALA A 435 19.74 14.50 -15.50
N ASP A 436 18.76 14.04 -16.28
CA ASP A 436 18.71 14.17 -17.72
C ASP A 436 18.53 15.66 -18.11
N ASN A 437 19.10 16.06 -19.25
CA ASN A 437 19.01 17.46 -19.70
C ASN A 437 17.59 17.93 -20.05
N ARG A 438 16.66 16.99 -20.21
CA ARG A 438 15.24 17.24 -20.43
C ARG A 438 14.43 17.40 -19.14
N VAL A 439 15.06 17.39 -17.96
CA VAL A 439 14.37 17.69 -16.70
C VAL A 439 14.16 19.20 -16.58
N ARG A 440 12.95 19.63 -16.20
CA ARG A 440 12.61 21.04 -15.93
C ARG A 440 12.41 21.23 -14.45
N VAL A 441 13.11 22.20 -13.86
CA VAL A 441 13.13 22.40 -12.40
C VAL A 441 12.54 23.75 -12.02
N TYR A 442 11.61 23.71 -11.07
CA TYR A 442 11.07 24.85 -10.34
C TYR A 442 11.37 24.67 -8.85
N SER A 443 12.35 25.38 -8.32
CA SER A 443 12.85 25.21 -6.95
C SER A 443 12.68 26.51 -6.16
N THR A 444 12.05 26.47 -5.00
CA THR A 444 11.75 27.69 -4.24
C THR A 444 12.09 27.55 -2.76
N GLY A 445 13.11 28.28 -2.31
CA GLY A 445 13.53 28.23 -0.92
C GLY A 445 14.06 26.85 -0.48
N ASP A 446 14.49 26.02 -1.43
CA ASP A 446 15.16 24.76 -1.13
C ASP A 446 16.60 25.01 -0.64
N ARG A 447 17.08 24.10 0.21
CA ARG A 447 18.40 24.13 0.80
C ARG A 447 19.19 22.92 0.32
N PHE A 448 20.41 23.17 -0.16
CA PHE A 448 21.32 22.13 -0.63
C PHE A 448 22.59 22.18 0.19
N CYS A 449 22.96 21.05 0.80
CA CYS A 449 24.27 20.87 1.43
C CYS A 449 24.53 21.98 2.48
N TYR A 450 23.97 21.83 3.69
CA TYR A 450 24.00 22.84 4.75
C TYR A 450 24.68 22.33 6.02
N ASP A 451 25.81 22.94 6.40
CA ASP A 451 26.68 22.50 7.50
C ASP A 451 26.29 23.04 8.90
N GLY A 452 25.13 23.69 9.06
CA GLY A 452 24.57 24.09 10.37
C GLY A 452 23.66 23.04 11.05
N TYR A 453 23.68 21.80 10.53
CA TYR A 453 23.12 20.51 10.98
C TYR A 453 21.59 20.24 10.91
N ILE A 454 21.22 19.34 9.99
CA ILE A 454 20.44 18.08 10.20
C ILE A 454 20.99 17.05 9.19
N LEU A 455 21.38 17.49 7.98
CA LEU A 455 22.19 16.76 7.02
C LEU A 455 23.29 17.68 6.47
N GLY A 456 24.51 17.55 6.98
CA GLY A 456 25.66 18.38 6.57
C GLY A 456 26.19 18.05 5.16
N CYS A 457 26.96 18.95 4.58
CA CYS A 457 27.79 18.65 3.42
C CYS A 457 28.86 17.59 3.71
N ARG A 458 29.26 17.43 4.98
CA ARG A 458 30.34 16.52 5.42
C ARG A 458 31.64 16.72 4.61
N GLY A 459 31.95 17.97 4.26
CA GLY A 459 33.13 18.32 3.46
C GLY A 459 33.02 18.01 1.96
N LEU A 460 31.86 17.55 1.47
CA LEU A 460 31.61 17.32 0.05
C LEU A 460 31.14 18.59 -0.67
N GLY A 461 31.52 18.73 -1.95
CA GLY A 461 31.11 19.86 -2.78
C GLY A 461 29.64 19.83 -3.18
N LYS A 462 29.07 21.01 -3.45
CA LYS A 462 27.70 21.19 -3.96
C LYS A 462 27.63 20.75 -5.43
N SER A 463 26.76 19.78 -5.72
CA SER A 463 26.29 19.52 -7.08
C SER A 463 24.78 19.72 -7.04
N ASN A 464 24.33 20.90 -7.47
CA ASN A 464 22.90 21.21 -7.63
C ASN A 464 22.36 20.40 -8.82
N PHE A 465 21.25 20.84 -9.40
CA PHE A 465 20.69 20.31 -10.65
C PHE A 465 21.76 20.31 -11.76
N ASP A 466 22.38 19.15 -11.97
CA ASP A 466 23.61 18.95 -12.76
C ASP A 466 23.45 19.31 -14.24
N ARG A 467 22.53 18.63 -14.96
CA ARG A 467 22.24 18.84 -16.39
C ARG A 467 20.82 19.33 -16.63
N ALA A 468 19.96 19.33 -15.62
CA ALA A 468 18.58 19.77 -15.76
C ALA A 468 18.51 21.24 -16.18
N THR A 469 17.44 21.59 -16.89
CA THR A 469 17.13 23.00 -17.13
C THR A 469 16.35 23.55 -15.96
N VAL A 470 17.01 24.39 -15.18
CA VAL A 470 16.36 25.18 -14.13
C VAL A 470 15.52 26.26 -14.81
N VAL A 471 14.20 26.25 -14.58
CA VAL A 471 13.29 27.28 -15.13
C VAL A 471 13.14 28.41 -14.13
N PHE A 472 13.01 28.06 -12.85
CA PHE A 472 12.96 29.01 -11.75
C PHE A 472 13.68 28.45 -10.53
N MET A 473 14.55 29.25 -9.93
CA MET A 473 15.18 28.89 -8.66
C MET A 473 15.35 30.11 -7.76
N THR A 474 14.89 30.00 -6.51
CA THR A 474 15.22 30.93 -5.43
C THR A 474 15.97 30.19 -4.34
N GLY A 475 17.09 30.77 -3.88
CA GLY A 475 17.72 30.32 -2.63
C GLY A 475 16.97 30.88 -1.41
N GLN A 476 17.17 30.28 -0.23
CA GLN A 476 16.83 30.95 1.03
C GLN A 476 17.83 32.10 1.26
N PRO A 477 17.38 33.36 1.35
CA PRO A 477 18.27 34.47 1.67
C PRO A 477 18.80 34.30 3.09
N SER A 478 20.13 34.25 3.22
CA SER A 478 20.94 34.47 4.44
C SER A 478 21.59 33.29 5.21
N GLU A 479 21.74 32.07 4.67
CA GLU A 479 22.62 31.06 5.34
C GLU A 479 23.39 30.12 4.39
N GLY A 480 23.99 30.73 3.38
CA GLY A 480 24.86 30.02 2.43
C GLY A 480 24.83 30.74 1.10
N GLN A 481 25.75 31.67 0.90
CA GLN A 481 25.87 32.36 -0.38
C GLN A 481 26.05 31.30 -1.48
N VAL A 482 25.08 31.18 -2.38
CA VAL A 482 25.36 30.65 -3.71
C VAL A 482 26.25 31.73 -4.35
N GLN A 483 27.56 31.47 -4.45
CA GLN A 483 28.40 32.32 -5.28
C GLN A 483 27.92 32.15 -6.72
N GLY A 484 27.35 33.24 -7.28
CA GLY A 484 26.65 33.24 -8.56
C GLY A 484 25.13 33.32 -8.37
N HIS A 485 24.59 34.53 -8.60
CA HIS A 485 23.17 34.87 -8.81
C HIS A 485 22.12 34.05 -8.00
N PRO A 486 21.69 34.52 -6.80
CA PRO A 486 20.79 33.81 -5.89
C PRO A 486 19.33 33.69 -6.38
N THR A 487 19.02 34.27 -7.54
CA THR A 487 17.71 34.21 -8.18
C THR A 487 17.94 34.07 -9.68
N PHE A 488 17.45 32.97 -10.25
CA PHE A 488 17.63 32.63 -11.65
C PHE A 488 16.27 32.53 -12.35
N PHE A 489 16.15 33.24 -13.46
CA PHE A 489 15.07 33.06 -14.44
C PHE A 489 15.65 32.33 -15.65
N GLY A 490 15.11 31.15 -15.97
CA GLY A 490 15.55 30.35 -17.11
C GLY A 490 15.15 30.94 -18.46
N THR A 491 15.52 30.24 -19.54
CA THR A 491 15.34 30.71 -20.94
C THR A 491 13.88 30.83 -21.38
N ASP A 492 12.94 30.26 -20.62
CA ASP A 492 11.53 30.13 -20.98
C ASP A 492 10.60 30.91 -20.01
N VAL A 493 11.09 31.99 -19.40
CA VAL A 493 10.30 32.86 -18.51
C VAL A 493 9.83 34.12 -19.27
N GLN A 494 8.51 34.35 -19.29
CA GLN A 494 7.91 35.58 -19.79
C GLN A 494 7.39 36.44 -18.63
N PHE A 495 7.84 37.69 -18.53
CA PHE A 495 7.27 38.65 -17.59
C PHE A 495 5.98 39.24 -18.19
N GLY A 496 4.87 39.16 -17.44
CA GLY A 496 3.56 39.70 -17.87
C GLY A 496 3.49 41.24 -17.91
N SER A 497 4.53 41.92 -17.42
CA SER A 497 4.71 43.37 -17.46
C SER A 497 6.20 43.71 -17.51
N GLY A 498 6.54 44.98 -17.74
CA GLY A 498 7.93 45.43 -17.74
C GLY A 498 8.56 45.28 -16.35
N VAL A 499 9.75 44.66 -16.29
CA VAL A 499 10.56 44.58 -15.07
C VAL A 499 11.11 45.98 -14.76
N GLN A 500 10.73 46.55 -13.62
CA GLN A 500 11.21 47.86 -13.17
C GLN A 500 12.51 47.68 -12.38
N PHE A 501 13.60 48.24 -12.90
CA PHE A 501 14.87 48.32 -12.17
C PHE A 501 14.95 49.62 -11.37
N PRO A 502 15.77 49.69 -10.30
CA PRO A 502 16.07 50.94 -9.63
C PRO A 502 16.60 51.97 -10.64
N ALA A 503 15.94 53.12 -10.71
CA ALA A 503 16.31 54.21 -11.59
C ALA A 503 17.37 55.11 -10.92
N MET A 504 18.52 55.28 -11.57
CA MET A 504 19.66 56.04 -11.00
C MET A 504 20.37 56.83 -12.11
N PRO A 505 20.75 58.09 -11.90
CA PRO A 505 21.59 58.80 -12.85
C PRO A 505 23.03 58.26 -12.86
N VAL A 506 23.76 58.48 -13.95
CA VAL A 506 25.08 57.89 -14.24
C VAL A 506 26.10 58.17 -13.14
N ASN A 507 26.01 59.34 -12.53
CA ASN A 507 26.90 59.82 -11.46
C ASN A 507 26.63 59.17 -10.09
N THR A 508 25.52 58.45 -9.95
CA THR A 508 25.13 57.73 -8.72
C THR A 508 25.22 56.21 -8.86
N LEU A 509 25.63 55.72 -10.03
CA LEU A 509 25.80 54.29 -10.26
C LEU A 509 26.82 53.72 -9.25
N PRO A 510 26.44 52.72 -8.45
CA PRO A 510 27.28 52.26 -7.36
C PRO A 510 28.50 51.50 -7.89
N ALA A 511 29.68 51.81 -7.37
CA ALA A 511 30.92 51.08 -7.67
C ALA A 511 30.96 49.71 -6.96
N GLY A 512 31.84 48.82 -7.43
CA GLY A 512 32.14 47.55 -6.75
C GLY A 512 31.00 46.54 -6.72
N LYS A 513 30.01 46.66 -7.62
CA LYS A 513 28.95 45.65 -7.76
C LYS A 513 29.46 44.44 -8.55
N PRO A 514 28.92 43.23 -8.30
CA PRO A 514 29.22 42.06 -9.10
C PRO A 514 28.81 42.25 -10.57
N ASN A 515 29.58 41.70 -11.51
CA ASN A 515 29.17 41.64 -12.92
C ASN A 515 27.78 40.99 -13.06
N GLY A 516 26.98 41.50 -14.00
CA GLY A 516 25.58 41.10 -14.19
C GLY A 516 24.57 41.85 -13.31
N THR A 517 25.00 42.69 -12.37
CA THR A 517 24.08 43.59 -11.65
C THR A 517 23.38 44.51 -12.64
N MET A 518 22.05 44.62 -12.59
CA MET A 518 21.24 45.47 -13.47
C MET A 518 20.56 46.61 -12.70
N VAL A 519 20.61 47.81 -13.27
CA VAL A 519 19.83 48.99 -12.86
C VAL A 519 19.22 49.65 -14.10
N TYR A 520 18.32 50.61 -13.93
CA TYR A 520 17.95 51.51 -15.02
C TYR A 520 18.73 52.81 -14.85
N CYS A 521 19.70 53.08 -15.71
CA CYS A 521 20.42 54.34 -15.65
C CYS A 521 19.55 55.41 -16.32
N SER A 522 19.05 56.38 -15.55
CA SER A 522 17.95 57.27 -15.98
C SER A 522 18.36 58.34 -16.99
N ASP A 523 19.65 58.65 -17.08
CA ASP A 523 20.19 59.76 -17.89
C ASP A 523 21.40 59.33 -18.76
N CYS A 524 21.66 58.02 -18.89
CA CYS A 524 22.77 57.56 -19.72
C CYS A 524 22.46 57.53 -21.21
N ARG A 525 23.52 57.54 -22.01
CA ARG A 525 23.51 57.21 -23.43
C ARG A 525 23.56 55.70 -23.63
N ARG A 526 22.67 55.18 -24.49
CA ARG A 526 22.67 53.77 -24.92
C ARG A 526 23.99 53.38 -25.58
N SER A 527 24.33 52.10 -25.48
CA SER A 527 25.54 51.52 -26.07
C SER A 527 26.85 52.18 -25.62
N THR A 528 26.97 52.56 -24.34
CA THR A 528 28.20 53.17 -23.78
C THR A 528 28.81 52.33 -22.66
N THR A 529 30.12 52.10 -22.74
CA THR A 529 30.92 51.41 -21.71
C THR A 529 32.26 52.17 -21.52
N PRO A 530 32.54 52.74 -20.34
CA PRO A 530 31.62 52.90 -19.21
C PRO A 530 30.42 53.78 -19.58
N CYS A 531 29.32 53.65 -18.84
CA CYS A 531 28.12 54.46 -19.02
C CYS A 531 28.44 55.96 -19.04
N GLN A 532 27.92 56.67 -20.05
CA GLN A 532 28.07 58.12 -20.19
C GLN A 532 26.72 58.82 -19.97
N GLY A 533 26.71 59.92 -19.24
CA GLY A 533 25.49 60.73 -19.00
C GLY A 533 25.03 61.53 -20.23
N ASN A 534 24.02 62.38 -20.03
CA ASN A 534 23.39 63.19 -21.10
C ASN A 534 22.76 62.36 -22.22
N GLY A 535 21.98 61.34 -21.85
CA GLY A 535 21.12 60.57 -22.75
C GLY A 535 19.71 60.38 -22.18
N ASN A 536 18.90 59.56 -22.85
CA ASN A 536 17.48 59.37 -22.51
C ASN A 536 17.23 58.17 -21.55
N GLY A 537 18.30 57.64 -20.96
CA GLY A 537 18.27 56.49 -20.08
C GLY A 537 18.24 55.13 -20.80
N ALA A 538 18.79 54.13 -20.13
CA ALA A 538 18.92 52.77 -20.62
C ALA A 538 19.07 51.78 -19.44
N PRO A 539 18.69 50.50 -19.62
CA PRO A 539 19.17 49.45 -18.73
C PRO A 539 20.70 49.46 -18.69
N ALA A 540 21.28 49.46 -17.50
CA ALA A 540 22.72 49.39 -17.30
C ALA A 540 23.08 48.09 -16.60
N MET A 541 24.12 47.42 -17.08
CA MET A 541 24.64 46.18 -16.53
C MET A 541 26.11 46.37 -16.12
N MET A 542 26.48 45.86 -14.95
CA MET A 542 27.88 45.78 -14.56
C MET A 542 28.61 44.73 -15.41
N ALA A 543 29.62 45.12 -16.19
CA ALA A 543 30.43 44.22 -17.00
C ALA A 543 31.90 44.63 -16.97
N GLY A 544 32.81 43.70 -16.66
CA GLY A 544 34.24 44.01 -16.56
C GLY A 544 34.57 45.09 -15.54
N ASN A 545 33.86 45.11 -14.39
CA ASN A 545 33.97 46.15 -13.35
C ASN A 545 33.60 47.58 -13.79
N GLN A 546 32.90 47.75 -14.93
CA GLN A 546 32.39 49.04 -15.40
C GLN A 546 30.92 48.93 -15.80
N TRP A 547 30.16 50.00 -15.57
CA TRP A 547 28.75 50.02 -15.96
C TRP A 547 28.67 50.12 -17.48
N SER A 548 27.96 49.21 -18.11
CA SER A 548 27.66 49.21 -19.55
C SER A 548 26.19 49.52 -19.74
N CYS A 549 25.90 50.61 -20.44
CA CYS A 549 24.55 51.07 -20.73
C CYS A 549 24.10 50.45 -22.05
N LEU A 550 23.07 49.60 -21.99
CA LEU A 550 22.63 48.69 -23.06
C LEU A 550 21.84 49.38 -24.18
#